data_AF-A0AAV1QCW5-F1
#
_entry.id   AF-A0AAV1QCW5-F1
#
_cell.length_a   1.000
_cell.length_b   1.000
_cell.length_c   1.000
_cell.angle_alpha   90.00
_cell.angle_beta   90.00
_cell.angle_gamma   90.00
#
_symmetry.space_group_name_H-M   'P 1'
#
loop_
_entity.id
_entity.type
_entity.pdbx_description
1 polymer ?
#
loop_
_entity_poly.entity_id
_entity_poly.type
_entity_poly.pdbx_seq_one_letter_code
_entity_poly.pdbx_strand_id
1 'polypeptide(L)'
;MCRTVWMWLLILAVLSLFSESEEERIGPCCTESSAARVPNIMACHEHKPNTKCNFHAFVIVTQDNKQYCVKPKAQWLKRLINEGNLKCPPI
;
A
#
# COMPACT_ATOMS: atom_id res chain seq x y z
N MET A 1 -23.70 -42.34 16.40
CA MET A 1 -23.44 -41.23 15.45
C MET A 1 -22.92 -40.01 16.21
N CYS A 2 -21.61 -39.90 16.51
CA CYS A 2 -21.05 -38.70 17.18
C CYS A 2 -19.65 -38.28 16.68
N ARG A 3 -18.99 -39.04 15.79
CA ARG A 3 -17.58 -38.81 15.40
C ARG A 3 -17.43 -37.92 14.16
N THR A 4 -18.42 -37.93 13.27
CA THR A 4 -18.42 -37.10 12.06
C THR A 4 -18.66 -35.64 12.39
N VAL A 5 -19.63 -35.31 13.25
CA VAL A 5 -19.92 -33.91 13.63
C VAL A 5 -18.68 -33.18 14.15
N TRP A 6 -17.84 -33.87 14.92
CA TRP A 6 -16.62 -33.29 15.47
C TRP A 6 -15.55 -32.99 14.41
N MET A 7 -15.43 -33.85 13.40
CA MET A 7 -14.51 -33.63 12.28
C MET A 7 -14.93 -32.44 11.40
N TRP A 8 -16.23 -32.23 11.21
CA TRP A 8 -16.73 -31.09 10.44
C TRP A 8 -16.51 -29.76 11.17
N LEU A 9 -16.58 -29.77 12.51
CA LEU A 9 -16.26 -28.59 13.32
C LEU A 9 -14.78 -28.19 13.24
N LEU A 10 -13.87 -29.16 13.15
CA LEU A 10 -12.43 -28.87 12.99
C LEU A 10 -12.13 -28.25 11.62
N ILE A 11 -12.79 -28.71 10.55
CA ILE A 11 -12.60 -28.17 9.19
C ILE A 11 -13.09 -26.71 9.09
N LEU A 12 -14.23 -26.39 9.72
CA LEU A 12 -14.76 -25.02 9.77
C LEU A 12 -13.85 -24.05 10.55
N ALA A 13 -13.21 -24.52 11.62
CA ALA A 13 -12.25 -23.72 12.39
C ALA A 13 -11.00 -23.37 11.56
N VAL A 14 -10.51 -24.29 10.72
CA VAL A 14 -9.33 -24.06 9.88
C VAL A 14 -9.61 -23.08 8.74
N LEU A 15 -10.83 -23.08 8.17
CA LEU A 15 -11.23 -22.11 7.15
C LEU A 15 -11.32 -20.67 7.70
N SER A 16 -11.54 -20.52 9.01
CA SER A 16 -11.59 -19.21 9.67
C SER A 16 -10.20 -18.59 9.88
N LEU A 17 -9.11 -19.37 9.74
CA LEU A 17 -7.73 -18.89 9.90
C LEU A 17 -7.18 -18.21 8.64
N PHE A 18 -7.81 -18.41 7.48
CA PHE A 18 -7.45 -17.71 6.23
C PHE A 18 -8.27 -16.43 6.09
N SER A 19 -8.18 -15.52 7.06
CA SER A 19 -8.35 -14.10 6.77
C SER A 19 -6.96 -13.51 6.59
N GLU A 20 -6.26 -14.02 5.59
CA GLU A 20 -5.05 -13.39 5.08
C GLU A 20 -5.55 -12.16 4.32
N SER A 21 -5.50 -10.98 4.93
CA SER A 21 -5.48 -9.79 4.12
C SER A 21 -4.26 -9.94 3.23
N GLU A 22 -4.49 -10.00 1.92
CA GLU A 22 -3.46 -9.78 0.92
C GLU A 22 -2.95 -8.33 1.06
N GLU A 23 -2.23 -8.05 2.15
CA GLU A 23 -1.63 -6.76 2.53
C GLU A 23 -0.10 -6.87 2.54
N GLU A 24 0.48 -7.95 2.00
CA GLU A 24 1.94 -8.12 1.98
C GLU A 24 2.63 -7.39 0.82
N ARG A 25 1.87 -6.71 -0.06
CA ARG A 25 2.43 -5.77 -1.06
C ARG A 25 1.83 -4.36 -1.03
N ILE A 26 0.84 -4.14 -0.17
CA ILE A 26 0.10 -2.88 -0.08
C ILE A 26 0.47 -2.29 1.28
N GLY A 27 1.43 -1.36 1.30
CA GLY A 27 1.63 -0.51 2.48
C GLY A 27 0.33 0.20 2.85
N PRO A 28 0.19 0.72 4.08
CA PRO A 28 -1.07 1.29 4.56
C PRO A 28 -1.60 2.34 3.58
N CYS A 29 -2.91 2.27 3.29
CA CYS A 29 -3.60 3.26 2.45
C CYS A 29 -3.34 4.67 3.00
N CYS A 30 -2.99 5.61 2.13
CA CYS A 30 -2.81 7.00 2.53
C CYS A 30 -4.15 7.59 3.00
N THR A 31 -4.17 8.13 4.21
CA THR A 31 -5.31 8.90 4.75
C THR A 31 -5.14 10.40 4.53
N GLU A 32 -3.90 10.85 4.44
CA GLU A 32 -3.52 12.23 4.18
C GLU A 32 -2.32 12.31 3.22
N SER A 33 -2.10 13.48 2.63
CA SER A 33 -0.92 13.72 1.81
C SER A 33 -0.43 15.16 1.90
N SER A 34 0.88 15.33 1.76
CA SER A 34 1.55 16.63 1.77
C SER A 34 2.09 17.01 0.40
N ALA A 35 2.22 18.32 0.14
CA ALA A 35 2.97 18.82 -1.02
C ALA A 35 4.45 19.06 -0.70
N ALA A 36 4.85 18.90 0.58
CA ALA A 36 6.21 19.12 1.03
C ALA A 36 7.21 18.22 0.30
N ARG A 37 8.43 18.72 0.14
CA ARG A 37 9.50 17.97 -0.51
C ARG A 37 10.06 16.93 0.45
N VAL A 38 10.20 15.70 -0.05
CA VAL A 38 10.81 14.59 0.69
C VAL A 38 12.27 14.43 0.23
N PRO A 39 13.26 14.53 1.12
CA PRO A 39 14.66 14.27 0.79
C PRO A 39 14.99 12.77 0.78
N ASN A 40 16.15 12.40 0.23
CA ASN A 40 16.74 11.06 0.36
C ASN A 40 15.79 9.92 -0.06
N ILE A 41 15.19 10.05 -1.25
CA ILE A 41 14.24 9.08 -1.79
C ILE A 41 14.97 7.76 -2.11
N MET A 42 14.48 6.66 -1.55
CA MET A 42 14.91 5.30 -1.84
C MET A 42 13.98 4.62 -2.85
N ALA A 43 12.65 4.77 -2.66
CA ALA A 43 11.64 4.21 -3.54
C ALA A 43 10.45 5.15 -3.70
N CYS A 44 9.72 4.99 -4.79
CA CYS A 44 8.48 5.70 -5.07
C CYS A 44 7.47 4.74 -5.69
N HIS A 45 6.21 4.88 -5.30
CA HIS A 45 5.10 4.15 -5.91
C HIS A 45 3.87 5.04 -6.08
N GLU A 46 3.10 4.85 -7.15
CA GLU A 46 1.83 5.54 -7.36
C GLU A 46 0.68 4.70 -6.78
N HIS A 47 -0.03 5.24 -5.80
CA HIS A 47 -1.25 4.64 -5.29
C HIS A 47 -2.45 5.28 -6.00
N LYS A 48 -3.04 4.56 -6.95
CA LYS A 48 -4.26 5.01 -7.63
C LYS A 48 -5.51 4.66 -6.79
N PRO A 49 -6.56 5.50 -6.81
CA PRO A 49 -7.80 5.16 -6.14
C PRO A 49 -8.36 3.81 -6.62
N ASN A 50 -8.72 2.95 -5.68
CA ASN A 50 -9.37 1.67 -5.91
C ASN A 50 -10.44 1.41 -4.83
N THR A 51 -11.10 0.25 -4.88
CA THR A 51 -12.18 -0.11 -3.95
C THR A 51 -11.73 -0.28 -2.50
N LYS A 52 -10.45 -0.60 -2.26
CA LYS A 52 -9.85 -0.76 -0.93
C LYS A 52 -9.22 0.53 -0.41
N CYS A 53 -8.77 1.42 -1.30
CA CYS A 53 -8.15 2.70 -0.96
C CYS A 53 -8.56 3.77 -1.98
N ASN A 54 -9.50 4.64 -1.60
CA ASN A 54 -10.00 5.70 -2.47
C ASN A 54 -9.16 7.00 -2.39
N PHE A 55 -7.84 6.87 -2.28
CA PHE A 55 -6.94 8.00 -2.08
C PHE A 55 -5.82 8.01 -3.12
N HIS A 56 -5.77 9.05 -3.97
CA HIS A 56 -4.69 9.20 -4.96
C HIS A 56 -3.48 9.87 -4.31
N ALA A 57 -2.38 9.12 -4.19
CA ALA A 57 -1.11 9.64 -3.65
C ALA A 57 0.09 8.94 -4.28
N PHE A 58 1.26 9.55 -4.10
CA PHE A 58 2.53 8.88 -4.31
C PHE A 58 3.13 8.51 -2.95
N VAL A 59 3.46 7.24 -2.77
CA VAL A 59 4.11 6.73 -1.56
C VAL A 59 5.61 6.78 -1.79
N ILE A 60 6.30 7.61 -1.00
CA ILE A 60 7.76 7.76 -1.06
C ILE A 60 8.35 7.09 0.15
N VAL A 61 9.29 6.17 -0.09
CA VAL A 61 10.11 5.56 0.95
C VAL A 61 11.47 6.23 0.94
N THR A 62 11.93 6.72 2.08
CA THR A 62 13.25 7.34 2.23
C THR A 62 14.32 6.31 2.57
N GLN A 63 15.59 6.69 2.46
CA GLN A 63 16.73 5.84 2.85
C GLN A 63 16.72 5.46 4.35
N ASP A 64 16.13 6.29 5.21
CA ASP A 64 15.88 5.97 6.63
C ASP A 64 14.57 5.19 6.85
N ASN A 65 14.02 4.59 5.79
CA ASN A 65 12.85 3.73 5.79
C ASN A 65 11.55 4.40 6.29
N LYS A 66 11.44 5.72 6.17
CA LYS A 66 10.20 6.46 6.45
C LYS A 66 9.34 6.52 5.20
N GLN A 67 8.03 6.43 5.41
CA GLN A 67 7.04 6.53 4.34
C GLN A 67 6.31 7.87 4.39
N TYR A 68 6.16 8.49 3.22
CA TYR A 68 5.44 9.75 3.06
C TYR A 68 4.47 9.66 1.90
N CYS A 69 3.22 10.05 2.15
CA CYS A 69 2.20 10.23 1.12
C CYS A 69 2.30 11.64 0.53
N VAL A 70 2.58 11.74 -0.76
CA VAL A 70 2.77 13.00 -1.47
C VAL A 70 1.61 13.25 -2.43
N LYS A 71 1.13 14.49 -2.47
CA LYS A 71 0.06 14.93 -3.37
C LYS A 71 0.48 14.72 -4.84
N PRO A 72 -0.37 14.15 -5.71
CA PRO A 72 -0.10 14.03 -7.14
C PRO A 72 0.19 15.35 -7.85
N LYS A 73 -0.25 16.48 -7.26
CA LYS A 73 -0.06 17.84 -7.79
C LYS A 73 1.22 18.52 -7.28
N ALA A 74 2.05 17.86 -6.46
CA ALA A 74 3.31 18.43 -6.00
C ALA A 74 4.27 18.68 -7.17
N GLN A 75 4.64 19.95 -7.40
CA GLN A 75 5.39 20.37 -8.58
C GLN A 75 6.78 19.73 -8.67
N TRP A 76 7.46 19.59 -7.53
CA TRP A 76 8.77 18.96 -7.47
C TRP A 76 8.72 17.49 -7.86
N LEU A 77 7.66 16.78 -7.45
CA LEU A 77 7.49 15.35 -7.74
C LEU A 77 7.18 15.15 -9.22
N LYS A 78 6.23 15.92 -9.77
CA LYS A 78 5.93 15.92 -11.20
C LYS A 78 7.16 16.17 -12.05
N ARG A 79 8.00 17.13 -11.66
CA ARG A 79 9.25 17.43 -12.35
C ARG A 79 10.17 16.20 -12.40
N LEU A 80 10.42 15.56 -11.26
CA LEU A 80 11.29 14.39 -11.18
C LEU A 80 10.75 13.21 -12.02
N ILE A 81 9.44 12.98 -12.01
CA ILE A 81 8.81 11.92 -12.80
C ILE A 81 8.91 12.23 -14.30
N ASN A 82 8.57 13.45 -14.71
CA ASN A 82 8.58 13.85 -16.13
C ASN A 82 9.98 13.87 -16.73
N GLU A 83 10.99 14.24 -15.93
CA GLU A 83 12.40 14.20 -16.32
C GLU A 83 12.99 12.78 -16.29
N GLY A 84 12.24 11.78 -15.80
CA GLY A 84 12.71 10.40 -15.65
C GLY A 84 13.68 10.19 -14.49
N ASN A 85 13.91 11.21 -13.66
CA ASN A 85 14.76 11.19 -12.48
C ASN A 85 14.15 10.40 -11.31
N LEU A 86 12.84 10.11 -11.37
CA LEU A 86 12.15 9.25 -10.41
C LEU A 86 11.09 8.41 -11.10
N LYS A 87 11.14 7.09 -10.91
CA LYS A 87 10.11 6.16 -11.38
C LYS A 87 9.18 5.80 -10.23
N CYS A 88 7.88 5.89 -10.48
CA CYS A 88 6.84 5.58 -9.49
C CYS A 88 5.84 4.59 -10.13
N PRO A 89 6.14 3.27 -10.15
CA PRO A 89 5.19 2.27 -10.63
C PRO A 89 3.92 2.22 -9.77
N PRO A 90 2.78 1.80 -10.33
CA PRO A 90 1.54 1.64 -9.58
C PRO A 90 1.65 0.53 -8.52
N ILE A 91 0.91 0.68 -7.42
CA ILE A 91 0.67 -0.35 -6.39
C ILE A 91 -0.73 -0.94 -6.56
#